data_AF-A0A367K588-F1
#
_entry.id   AF-A0A367K588-F1
#
_cell.length_a   1.000
_cell.length_b   1.000
_cell.length_c   1.000
_cell.angle_alpha   90.00
_cell.angle_beta   90.00
_cell.angle_gamma   90.00
#
_symmetry.space_group_name_H-M   'P 1'
#
loop_
_entity.id
_entity.type
_entity.pdbx_description
1 polymer ?
#
loop_
_entity_poly.entity_id
_entity_poly.type
_entity_poly.pdbx_seq_one_letter_code
_entity_poly.pdbx_strand_id
1 'polypeptide(L)'
;MNPSLAIAAIVLTKNMSIEENMAAGLGLQLGTAVQLIIKAHNLVAGLQWKITESNWADNNTWILLSFVFVVMCYQTRIPSALILFLIGLLFALILMFGTNNSHLRPSVIGGHYPDTVIVPSAEQFKTGFLNAGLGQLPLTALNSVIALCALIDDLFPDKHATASSVAVSVGLMNLIGCWFGAMPVCHGSGGLAGQYRFGARSELSVILLGVCKLLLGILFGSSVVGLLQFFPNSVLAVMMFISGVELGSAARSINDHEPDEARRRENFTIMLLTAGSLIAYSNDGIGFLAGLVSAFLLSVQRLGLKSCLYSCLEALKSIPQRWKDQGKSALPQHVHNTTLANEQEERVPVPVQKASNYGSQQTST
;
A
#
# COMPACT_ATOMS: atom_id res chain seq x y z
N MET A 1 6.06 15.00 24.74
CA MET A 1 5.41 13.67 24.75
C MET A 1 6.49 12.63 24.56
N ASN A 2 6.54 11.60 25.42
CA ASN A 2 7.67 10.68 25.51
C ASN A 2 7.78 9.84 24.21
N PRO A 3 8.88 9.93 23.44
CA PRO A 3 9.06 9.17 22.18
C PRO A 3 9.00 7.64 22.37
N SER A 4 9.06 7.17 23.61
CA SER A 4 8.88 5.77 24.01
C SER A 4 7.51 5.18 23.69
N LEU A 5 6.43 5.96 23.58
CA LEU A 5 5.08 5.43 23.29
C LEU A 5 4.87 5.10 21.79
N ALA A 6 5.43 5.93 20.90
CA ALA A 6 5.40 5.69 19.45
C ALA A 6 6.36 4.57 19.04
N ILE A 7 7.48 4.45 19.77
CA ILE A 7 8.44 3.35 19.61
C ILE A 7 7.88 2.05 20.20
N ALA A 8 7.07 2.11 21.26
CA ALA A 8 6.35 0.95 21.76
C ALA A 8 5.45 0.33 20.66
N ALA A 9 4.75 1.15 19.87
CA ALA A 9 3.97 0.68 18.72
C ALA A 9 4.82 0.02 17.61
N ILE A 10 6.07 0.43 17.44
CA ILE A 10 7.03 -0.13 16.46
C ILE A 10 7.73 -1.39 16.98
N VAL A 11 7.91 -1.53 18.30
CA VAL A 11 8.50 -2.73 18.93
C VAL A 11 7.44 -3.80 19.25
N LEU A 12 6.18 -3.39 19.37
CA LEU A 12 4.99 -4.24 19.44
C LEU A 12 4.84 -5.17 18.23
N THR A 13 5.31 -4.77 17.04
CA THR A 13 5.05 -5.46 15.77
C THR A 13 5.98 -6.63 15.43
N LYS A 14 7.01 -6.90 16.25
CA LYS A 14 8.01 -7.93 15.90
C LYS A 14 8.13 -9.12 16.86
N ASN A 15 7.20 -9.34 17.82
CA ASN A 15 6.93 -10.64 18.51
C ASN A 15 6.11 -10.50 19.84
N MET A 16 5.15 -9.58 19.96
CA MET A 16 4.15 -9.62 21.06
C MET A 16 2.84 -10.16 20.50
N SER A 17 2.19 -11.14 21.14
CA SER A 17 0.81 -11.62 20.84
C SER A 17 0.37 -11.42 19.37
N ILE A 18 1.20 -11.96 18.47
CA ILE A 18 1.50 -11.48 17.11
C ILE A 18 0.27 -11.30 16.21
N GLU A 19 -0.80 -12.00 16.50
CA GLU A 19 -1.93 -12.09 15.60
C GLU A 19 -2.99 -11.02 15.81
N GLU A 20 -3.19 -10.56 17.04
CA GLU A 20 -4.29 -9.63 17.34
C GLU A 20 -3.97 -8.21 16.85
N ASN A 21 -2.70 -7.79 16.94
CA ASN A 21 -2.24 -6.51 16.37
C ASN A 21 -2.11 -6.58 14.85
N MET A 22 -1.79 -7.76 14.31
CA MET A 22 -1.81 -8.01 12.87
C MET A 22 -3.24 -7.95 12.34
N ALA A 23 -4.22 -8.50 13.06
CA ALA A 23 -5.64 -8.42 12.72
C ALA A 23 -6.15 -6.97 12.67
N ALA A 24 -5.79 -6.13 13.64
CA ALA A 24 -6.11 -4.71 13.60
C ALA A 24 -5.39 -3.98 12.44
N GLY A 25 -4.11 -4.30 12.19
CA GLY A 25 -3.37 -3.73 11.04
C GLY A 25 -3.97 -4.10 9.68
N LEU A 26 -4.33 -5.37 9.50
CA LEU A 26 -5.03 -5.86 8.31
C LEU A 26 -6.46 -5.28 8.22
N GLY A 27 -7.09 -5.01 9.36
CA GLY A 27 -8.38 -4.33 9.42
C GLY A 27 -8.30 -2.88 8.95
N LEU A 28 -7.23 -2.16 9.30
CA LEU A 28 -6.96 -0.83 8.74
C LEU A 28 -6.75 -0.90 7.22
N GLN A 29 -5.95 -1.86 6.73
CA GLN A 29 -5.74 -2.05 5.28
C GLN A 29 -7.04 -2.33 4.54
N LEU A 30 -7.87 -3.22 5.08
CA LEU A 30 -9.18 -3.54 4.53
C LEU A 30 -10.11 -2.31 4.55
N GLY A 31 -10.12 -1.55 5.64
CA GLY A 31 -10.87 -0.30 5.74
C GLY A 31 -10.41 0.74 4.70
N THR A 32 -9.10 0.96 4.58
CA THR A 32 -8.52 1.88 3.57
C THR A 32 -8.81 1.40 2.14
N ALA A 33 -8.75 0.10 1.88
CA ALA A 33 -9.12 -0.49 0.61
C ALA A 33 -10.57 -0.17 0.22
N VAL A 34 -11.51 -0.33 1.16
CA VAL A 34 -12.92 0.05 0.94
C VAL A 34 -13.06 1.56 0.74
N GLN A 35 -12.33 2.39 1.49
CA GLN A 35 -12.34 3.84 1.29
C GLN A 35 -11.84 4.26 -0.10
N LEU A 36 -10.85 3.56 -0.68
CA LEU A 36 -10.41 3.78 -2.06
C LEU A 36 -11.52 3.43 -3.05
N ILE A 37 -12.25 2.35 -2.81
CA ILE A 37 -13.41 1.94 -3.63
C ILE A 37 -14.55 2.97 -3.53
N ILE A 38 -14.84 3.50 -2.34
CA ILE A 38 -15.83 4.57 -2.13
C ILE A 38 -15.40 5.84 -2.90
N LYS A 39 -14.12 6.23 -2.83
CA LYS A 39 -13.60 7.37 -3.59
C LYS A 39 -13.73 7.14 -5.10
N ALA A 40 -13.43 5.94 -5.59
CA ALA A 40 -13.64 5.57 -6.99
C ALA A 40 -15.12 5.72 -7.38
N HIS A 41 -16.06 5.26 -6.56
CA HIS A 41 -17.49 5.43 -6.80
C HIS A 41 -17.88 6.92 -6.92
N ASN A 42 -17.38 7.77 -6.03
CA ASN A 42 -17.68 9.20 -6.04
C ASN A 42 -17.19 9.89 -7.32
N LEU A 43 -16.07 9.44 -7.90
CA LEU A 43 -15.58 9.93 -9.20
C LEU A 43 -16.49 9.54 -10.37
N VAL A 44 -17.25 8.45 -10.24
CA VAL A 44 -18.13 7.92 -11.30
C VAL A 44 -19.53 8.53 -11.26
N ALA A 45 -19.97 9.06 -10.12
CA ALA A 45 -21.35 9.50 -9.91
C ALA A 45 -21.86 10.55 -10.94
N GLY A 46 -20.96 11.35 -11.53
CA GLY A 46 -21.31 12.35 -12.55
C GLY A 46 -21.23 11.86 -14.01
N LEU A 47 -20.67 10.66 -14.25
CA LEU A 47 -20.34 10.18 -15.60
C LEU A 47 -21.56 9.56 -16.31
N GLN A 48 -21.64 9.81 -17.62
CA GLN A 48 -22.77 9.40 -18.46
C GLN A 48 -22.35 8.33 -19.47
N TRP A 49 -23.30 7.51 -19.94
CA TRP A 49 -23.07 6.56 -21.02
C TRP A 49 -23.11 7.19 -22.41
N LYS A 50 -23.90 8.25 -22.57
CA LYS A 50 -24.01 8.96 -23.84
C LYS A 50 -22.73 9.74 -24.10
N ILE A 51 -22.05 9.40 -25.19
CA ILE A 51 -20.85 10.09 -25.65
C ILE A 51 -21.27 11.33 -26.46
N THR A 52 -20.76 12.49 -26.05
CA THR A 52 -20.93 13.80 -26.68
C THR A 52 -19.57 14.44 -26.91
N GLU A 53 -19.52 15.52 -27.70
CA GLU A 53 -18.29 16.28 -27.94
C GLU A 53 -17.66 16.84 -26.66
N SER A 54 -18.46 17.07 -25.62
CA SER A 54 -18.01 17.60 -24.34
C SER A 54 -17.45 16.54 -23.37
N ASN A 55 -17.75 15.24 -23.56
CA ASN A 55 -17.39 14.18 -22.61
C ASN A 55 -16.74 12.94 -23.26
N TRP A 56 -16.31 13.05 -24.52
CA TRP A 56 -15.76 11.91 -25.28
C TRP A 56 -14.57 11.23 -24.58
N ALA A 57 -13.79 11.98 -23.81
CA ALA A 57 -12.62 11.52 -23.06
C ALA A 57 -12.92 11.03 -21.64
N ASP A 58 -14.11 11.34 -21.09
CA ASP A 58 -14.46 11.02 -19.71
C ASP A 58 -15.94 10.64 -19.57
N ASN A 59 -16.22 9.34 -19.59
CA ASN A 59 -17.57 8.78 -19.62
C ASN A 59 -17.58 7.31 -19.14
N ASN A 60 -18.78 6.73 -18.96
CA ASN A 60 -18.93 5.36 -18.45
C ASN A 60 -18.39 4.28 -19.40
N THR A 61 -18.30 4.56 -20.70
CA THR A 61 -17.70 3.62 -21.66
C THR A 61 -16.20 3.46 -21.37
N TRP A 62 -15.48 4.54 -21.05
CA TRP A 62 -14.07 4.46 -20.64
C TRP A 62 -13.85 3.70 -19.34
N ILE A 63 -14.79 3.77 -18.39
CA ILE A 63 -14.75 2.93 -17.18
C ILE A 63 -14.80 1.45 -17.57
N LEU A 64 -15.80 1.07 -18.37
CA LEU A 64 -15.99 -0.32 -18.80
C LEU A 64 -14.76 -0.83 -19.55
N LEU A 65 -14.27 -0.07 -20.54
CA LEU A 65 -13.10 -0.44 -21.33
C LEU A 65 -11.84 -0.57 -20.46
N SER A 66 -11.61 0.38 -19.55
CA SER A 66 -10.46 0.35 -18.64
C SER A 66 -10.53 -0.83 -17.68
N PHE A 67 -11.71 -1.11 -17.12
CA PHE A 67 -11.94 -2.24 -16.23
C PHE A 67 -11.70 -3.58 -16.93
N VAL A 68 -12.32 -3.77 -18.10
CA VAL A 68 -12.13 -4.98 -18.92
C VAL A 68 -10.67 -5.14 -19.32
N PHE A 69 -9.99 -4.06 -19.71
CA PHE A 69 -8.57 -4.08 -20.03
C PHE A 69 -7.70 -4.53 -18.85
N VAL A 70 -7.93 -4.00 -17.65
CA VAL A 70 -7.18 -4.39 -16.45
C VAL A 70 -7.41 -5.86 -16.11
N VAL A 71 -8.67 -6.33 -16.15
CA VAL A 71 -9.01 -7.73 -15.86
C VAL A 71 -8.37 -8.68 -16.88
N MET A 72 -8.41 -8.34 -18.18
CA MET A 72 -7.71 -9.12 -19.22
C MET A 72 -6.20 -9.18 -18.99
N CYS A 73 -5.61 -8.12 -18.41
CA CYS A 73 -4.19 -8.06 -18.13
C CYS A 73 -3.78 -8.66 -16.77
N TYR A 74 -4.72 -9.11 -15.93
CA TYR A 74 -4.46 -9.43 -14.52
C TYR A 74 -3.33 -10.46 -14.30
N GLN A 75 -3.29 -11.53 -15.12
CA GLN A 75 -2.26 -12.58 -15.03
C GLN A 75 -1.10 -12.36 -16.00
N THR A 76 -1.08 -11.25 -16.73
CA THR A 76 -0.08 -10.99 -17.77
C THR A 76 1.11 -10.20 -17.22
N ARG A 77 2.17 -10.08 -18.03
CA ARG A 77 3.30 -9.18 -17.73
C ARG A 77 3.02 -7.73 -18.15
N ILE A 78 1.85 -7.44 -18.73
CA ILE A 78 1.51 -6.11 -19.26
C ILE A 78 1.25 -5.15 -18.08
N PRO A 79 1.92 -3.99 -18.02
CA PRO A 79 1.72 -3.02 -16.95
C PRO A 79 0.47 -2.17 -17.20
N SER A 80 -0.71 -2.77 -17.00
CA SER A 80 -2.01 -2.17 -17.31
C SER A 80 -2.22 -0.79 -16.68
N ALA A 81 -1.84 -0.61 -15.41
CA ALA A 81 -1.94 0.67 -14.71
C ALA A 81 -1.09 1.78 -15.37
N LEU A 82 0.13 1.45 -15.85
CA LEU A 82 0.98 2.41 -16.54
C LEU A 82 0.39 2.79 -17.91
N ILE A 83 -0.16 1.81 -18.65
CA ILE A 83 -0.80 2.05 -19.94
C ILE A 83 -2.02 2.95 -19.77
N LEU A 84 -2.89 2.65 -18.80
CA LEU A 84 -4.06 3.48 -18.49
C LEU A 84 -3.65 4.89 -18.05
N PHE A 85 -2.61 5.02 -17.22
CA PHE A 85 -2.08 6.33 -16.85
C PHE A 85 -1.61 7.13 -18.08
N LEU A 86 -0.90 6.50 -19.01
CA LEU A 86 -0.44 7.15 -20.24
C LEU A 86 -1.60 7.54 -21.18
N ILE A 87 -2.64 6.71 -21.28
CA ILE A 87 -3.87 7.04 -22.04
C ILE A 87 -4.59 8.22 -21.38
N GLY A 88 -4.77 8.20 -20.06
CA GLY A 88 -5.37 9.30 -19.32
C GLY A 88 -4.57 10.60 -19.44
N LEU A 89 -3.24 10.51 -19.42
CA LEU A 89 -2.35 11.64 -19.65
C LEU A 89 -2.48 12.19 -21.07
N LEU A 90 -2.60 11.32 -22.08
CA LEU A 90 -2.84 11.72 -23.46
C LEU A 90 -4.19 12.44 -23.61
N PHE A 91 -5.25 11.94 -22.97
CA PHE A 91 -6.56 12.62 -22.96
C PHE A 91 -6.49 13.98 -22.27
N ALA A 92 -5.83 14.06 -21.12
CA ALA A 92 -5.61 15.31 -20.42
C ALA A 92 -4.88 16.34 -21.30
N LEU A 93 -3.84 15.91 -22.03
CA LEU A 93 -3.10 16.77 -22.97
C LEU A 93 -3.99 17.23 -24.14
N ILE A 94 -4.75 16.32 -24.76
CA ILE A 94 -5.66 16.66 -25.85
C ILE A 94 -6.73 17.65 -25.39
N LEU A 95 -7.33 17.44 -24.22
CA LEU A 95 -8.34 18.34 -23.67
C LEU A 95 -7.76 19.71 -23.35
N MET A 96 -6.56 19.75 -22.73
CA MET A 96 -5.88 20.98 -22.35
C MET A 96 -5.49 21.84 -23.56
N PHE A 97 -5.03 21.23 -24.66
CA PHE A 97 -4.60 21.96 -25.85
C PHE A 97 -5.67 22.09 -26.95
N GLY A 98 -6.61 21.15 -27.02
CA GLY A 98 -7.66 21.10 -28.04
C GLY A 98 -8.89 21.93 -27.70
N THR A 99 -9.12 22.22 -26.42
CA THR A 99 -10.20 23.12 -26.02
C THR A 99 -9.70 24.56 -26.08
N ASN A 100 -10.34 25.42 -26.88
CA ASN A 100 -10.07 26.87 -26.96
C ASN A 100 -10.50 27.64 -25.69
N ASN A 101 -10.34 27.04 -24.52
CA ASN A 101 -10.59 27.70 -23.25
C ASN A 101 -9.41 28.62 -22.94
N SER A 102 -9.60 29.91 -23.21
CA SER A 102 -8.69 31.01 -22.90
C SER A 102 -8.35 31.20 -21.41
N HIS A 103 -8.96 30.41 -20.51
CA HIS A 103 -8.91 30.64 -19.06
C HIS A 103 -7.98 29.70 -18.27
N LEU A 104 -7.45 28.62 -18.86
CA LEU A 104 -6.58 27.67 -18.16
C LEU A 104 -5.35 27.27 -19.00
N ARG A 105 -4.65 28.24 -19.58
CA ARG A 105 -3.26 27.97 -20.01
C ARG A 105 -2.37 28.16 -18.79
N PRO A 106 -1.84 27.10 -18.16
CA PRO A 106 -0.88 27.28 -17.09
C PRO A 106 0.32 28.06 -17.63
N SER A 107 0.88 28.94 -16.80
CA SER A 107 2.16 29.59 -17.13
C SER A 107 3.19 28.49 -17.38
N VAL A 108 3.73 28.46 -18.59
CA VAL A 108 4.66 27.41 -19.07
C VAL A 108 5.95 27.39 -18.26
N ILE A 109 6.26 28.51 -17.58
CA ILE A 109 7.44 28.70 -16.77
C ILE A 109 7.03 29.52 -15.55
N GLY A 110 7.25 28.94 -14.37
CA GLY A 110 6.82 29.51 -13.09
C GLY A 110 6.91 28.43 -12.04
N GLY A 111 8.13 28.17 -11.59
CA GLY A 111 8.39 27.13 -10.62
C GLY A 111 7.60 27.37 -9.34
N HIS A 112 6.97 26.31 -8.82
CA HIS A 112 6.26 26.36 -7.55
C HIS A 112 7.22 25.85 -6.48
N TYR A 113 7.76 26.76 -5.69
CA TYR A 113 8.60 26.43 -4.53
C TYR A 113 7.75 26.54 -3.27
N PRO A 114 8.01 25.72 -2.24
CA PRO A 114 7.43 25.96 -0.92
C PRO A 114 7.93 27.32 -0.43
N ASP A 115 7.06 28.31 -0.46
CA ASP A 115 7.34 29.70 -0.06
C ASP A 115 7.03 29.94 1.44
N THR A 116 6.46 28.94 2.10
CA THR A 116 5.96 29.05 3.46
C THR A 116 6.40 27.86 4.31
N VAL A 117 6.93 28.16 5.50
CA VAL A 117 7.16 27.17 6.55
C VAL A 117 5.85 27.00 7.31
N ILE A 118 5.28 25.79 7.24
CA ILE A 118 4.05 25.43 7.94
C ILE A 118 4.41 25.00 9.37
N VAL A 119 4.02 25.81 10.35
CA VAL A 119 4.17 25.49 11.77
C VAL A 119 2.79 25.06 12.30
N PRO A 120 2.59 23.79 12.67
CA PRO A 120 1.31 23.32 13.17
C PRO A 120 1.03 23.90 14.56
N SER A 121 -0.19 24.37 14.79
CA SER A 121 -0.64 24.73 16.13
C SER A 121 -0.72 23.48 17.02
N ALA A 122 -0.69 23.66 18.35
CA ALA A 122 -0.83 22.54 19.28
C ALA A 122 -2.14 21.76 19.08
N GLU A 123 -3.21 22.45 18.67
CA GLU A 123 -4.49 21.83 18.35
C GLU A 123 -4.43 21.03 17.05
N GLN A 124 -3.83 21.58 15.99
CA GLN A 124 -3.64 20.87 14.72
C GLN A 124 -2.76 19.62 14.91
N PHE A 125 -1.71 19.73 15.73
CA PHE A 125 -0.87 18.60 16.11
C PHE A 125 -1.69 17.52 16.84
N LYS A 126 -2.48 17.91 17.84
CA LYS A 126 -3.34 16.98 18.59
C LYS A 126 -4.35 16.28 17.67
N THR A 127 -5.06 17.04 16.85
CA THR A 127 -6.08 16.53 15.93
C THR A 127 -5.46 15.61 14.88
N GLY A 128 -4.36 16.02 14.26
CA GLY A 128 -3.63 15.20 13.27
C GLY A 128 -3.06 13.91 13.89
N PHE A 129 -2.49 14.00 15.09
CA PHE A 129 -1.97 12.82 15.80
C PHE A 129 -3.08 11.83 16.16
N LEU A 130 -4.21 12.31 16.70
CA LEU A 130 -5.30 11.43 17.13
C LEU A 130 -6.09 10.83 15.96
N ASN A 131 -6.38 11.62 14.92
CA ASN A 131 -7.24 11.17 13.83
C ASN A 131 -6.50 10.38 12.74
N ALA A 132 -5.24 10.72 12.48
CA ALA A 132 -4.46 10.10 11.41
C ALA A 132 -3.22 9.37 11.97
N GLY A 133 -2.44 10.04 12.83
CA GLY A 133 -1.17 9.49 13.33
C GLY A 133 -1.34 8.14 14.02
N LEU A 134 -2.33 8.01 14.91
CA LEU A 134 -2.55 6.81 15.73
C LEU A 134 -2.79 5.55 14.87
N GLY A 135 -3.63 5.65 13.83
CA GLY A 135 -3.86 4.54 12.89
C GLY A 135 -2.71 4.32 11.90
N GLN A 136 -1.99 5.39 11.54
CA GLN A 136 -0.88 5.31 10.59
C GLN A 136 0.40 4.68 11.18
N LEU A 137 0.59 4.72 12.50
CA LEU A 137 1.73 4.06 13.17
C LEU A 137 1.82 2.55 12.84
N PRO A 138 0.80 1.72 13.12
CA PRO A 138 0.85 0.29 12.80
C PRO A 138 0.87 0.05 11.29
N LEU A 139 0.11 0.81 10.51
CA LEU A 139 0.04 0.64 9.05
C LEU A 139 1.39 0.91 8.38
N THR A 140 2.05 2.01 8.74
CA THR A 140 3.36 2.38 8.21
C THR A 140 4.44 1.40 8.69
N ALA A 141 4.39 1.00 9.97
CA ALA A 141 5.34 0.03 10.50
C ALA A 141 5.23 -1.31 9.77
N LEU A 142 4.03 -1.84 9.55
CA LEU A 142 3.85 -3.13 8.87
C LEU A 142 4.18 -3.02 7.37
N ASN A 143 3.58 -2.07 6.65
CA ASN A 143 3.66 -2.04 5.18
C ASN A 143 4.93 -1.39 4.63
N SER A 144 5.49 -0.44 5.37
CA SER A 144 6.57 0.42 4.87
C SER A 144 7.87 0.29 5.65
N VAL A 145 7.88 -0.51 6.72
CA VAL A 145 9.10 -0.85 7.47
C VAL A 145 9.31 -2.36 7.44
N ILE A 146 8.45 -3.15 8.06
CA ILE A 146 8.64 -4.59 8.21
C ILE A 146 8.55 -5.31 6.86
N ALA A 147 7.46 -5.13 6.11
CA ALA A 147 7.28 -5.74 4.79
C ALA A 147 8.34 -5.28 3.79
N LEU A 148 8.83 -4.05 3.92
CA LEU A 148 9.92 -3.55 3.08
C LEU A 148 11.25 -4.24 3.41
N CYS A 149 11.59 -4.42 4.70
CA CYS A 149 12.82 -5.12 5.07
C CYS A 149 12.79 -6.57 4.57
N ALA A 150 11.67 -7.27 4.77
CA ALA A 150 11.49 -8.64 4.26
C ALA A 150 11.64 -8.68 2.73
N LEU A 151 11.01 -7.75 2.02
CA LEU A 151 11.11 -7.67 0.55
C LEU A 151 12.55 -7.35 0.08
N ILE A 152 13.30 -6.53 0.82
CA ILE A 152 14.71 -6.24 0.49
C ILE A 152 15.53 -7.53 0.61
N ASP A 153 15.37 -8.27 1.71
CA ASP A 153 16.08 -9.53 1.94
C ASP A 153 15.74 -10.58 0.85
N ASP A 154 14.48 -10.63 0.39
CA ASP A 154 14.03 -11.53 -0.66
C ASP A 154 14.56 -11.14 -2.07
N LEU A 155 14.54 -9.83 -2.39
CA LEU A 155 14.91 -9.34 -3.72
C LEU A 155 16.42 -9.12 -3.88
N PHE A 156 17.12 -8.84 -2.79
CA PHE A 156 18.55 -8.52 -2.75
C PHE A 156 19.23 -9.26 -1.58
N PRO A 157 19.50 -10.58 -1.71
CA PRO A 157 19.99 -11.41 -0.60
C PRO A 157 21.30 -10.92 0.04
N ASP A 158 22.13 -10.19 -0.72
CA ASP A 158 23.40 -9.62 -0.24
C ASP A 158 23.23 -8.28 0.49
N LYS A 159 22.00 -7.76 0.58
CA LYS A 159 21.67 -6.49 1.22
C LYS A 159 20.68 -6.73 2.35
N HIS A 160 20.93 -6.08 3.48
CA HIS A 160 20.03 -6.15 4.63
C HIS A 160 19.69 -4.75 5.14
N ALA A 161 18.42 -4.54 5.46
CA ALA A 161 17.93 -3.33 6.07
C ALA A 161 17.29 -3.65 7.42
N THR A 162 17.67 -2.91 8.47
CA THR A 162 17.04 -3.10 9.78
C THR A 162 15.73 -2.31 9.86
N ALA A 163 14.72 -2.88 10.52
CA ALA A 163 13.45 -2.19 10.76
C ALA A 163 13.67 -0.83 11.47
N SER A 164 14.62 -0.76 12.39
CA SER A 164 14.96 0.48 13.09
C SER A 164 15.53 1.56 12.16
N SER A 165 16.49 1.21 11.29
CA SER A 165 17.07 2.17 10.35
C SER A 165 16.03 2.68 9.34
N VAL A 166 15.17 1.79 8.84
CA VAL A 166 14.08 2.15 7.92
C VAL A 166 13.03 3.02 8.63
N ALA A 167 12.61 2.67 9.84
CA ALA A 167 11.66 3.47 10.62
C ALA A 167 12.19 4.88 10.93
N VAL A 168 13.47 5.01 11.29
CA VAL A 168 14.10 6.33 11.51
C VAL A 168 14.14 7.13 10.21
N SER A 169 14.45 6.50 9.07
CA SER A 169 14.43 7.17 7.77
C SER A 169 13.03 7.68 7.41
N VAL A 170 11.99 6.86 7.59
CA VAL A 170 10.58 7.26 7.40
C VAL A 170 10.18 8.39 8.35
N GLY A 171 10.57 8.31 9.62
CA GLY A 171 10.33 9.38 10.59
C GLY A 171 10.98 10.70 10.19
N LEU A 172 12.25 10.66 9.78
CA LEU A 172 13.01 11.85 9.40
C LEU A 172 12.45 12.51 8.13
N MET A 173 12.13 11.74 7.08
CA MET A 173 11.57 12.31 5.86
C MET A 173 10.22 13.01 6.10
N ASN A 174 9.37 12.46 6.98
CA ASN A 174 8.07 13.06 7.32
C ASN A 174 8.22 14.25 8.27
N LEU A 175 9.17 14.18 9.21
CA LEU A 175 9.46 15.29 10.12
C LEU A 175 10.03 16.50 9.37
N ILE A 176 10.82 16.27 8.32
CA ILE A 176 11.33 17.36 7.47
C ILE A 176 10.21 17.84 6.53
N GLY A 177 9.51 16.93 5.86
CA GLY A 177 8.51 17.28 4.85
C GLY A 177 7.30 18.06 5.38
N CYS A 178 6.87 17.81 6.62
CA CYS A 178 5.68 18.46 7.17
C CYS A 178 5.80 20.00 7.25
N TRP A 179 7.01 20.53 7.47
CA TRP A 179 7.26 21.98 7.49
C TRP A 179 7.09 22.65 6.13
N PHE A 180 7.08 21.88 5.05
CA PHE A 180 6.93 22.37 3.67
C PHE A 180 5.59 21.97 3.06
N GLY A 181 4.64 21.53 3.88
CA GLY A 181 3.32 21.08 3.42
C GLY A 181 3.34 19.77 2.63
N ALA A 182 4.40 18.97 2.76
CA ALA A 182 4.44 17.65 2.13
C ALA A 182 3.36 16.75 2.73
N MET A 183 2.66 16.02 1.87
CA MET A 183 1.82 14.91 2.32
C MET A 183 2.72 13.82 2.95
N PRO A 184 2.20 13.04 3.91
CA PRO A 184 2.96 11.94 4.50
C PRO A 184 3.47 10.94 3.45
N VAL A 185 4.72 10.52 3.59
CA VAL A 185 5.42 9.63 2.65
C VAL A 185 6.02 8.42 3.36
N CYS A 186 6.31 7.36 2.61
CA CYS A 186 6.96 6.16 3.13
C CYS A 186 7.82 5.50 2.03
N HIS A 187 8.64 4.51 2.42
CA HIS A 187 9.44 3.75 1.45
C HIS A 187 8.66 2.65 0.71
N GLY A 188 7.46 2.29 1.17
CA GLY A 188 6.47 1.41 0.53
C GLY A 188 6.99 0.16 -0.22
N SER A 189 6.79 -1.04 0.34
CA SER A 189 7.20 -2.30 -0.29
C SER A 189 6.69 -2.49 -1.74
N GLY A 190 5.44 -2.11 -2.02
CA GLY A 190 4.88 -2.16 -3.38
C GLY A 190 5.62 -1.29 -4.40
N GLY A 191 6.16 -0.14 -3.97
CA GLY A 191 6.98 0.72 -4.82
C GLY A 191 8.29 0.05 -5.21
N LEU A 192 8.98 -0.56 -4.24
CA LEU A 192 10.19 -1.34 -4.49
C LEU A 192 9.93 -2.55 -5.38
N ALA A 193 8.86 -3.31 -5.08
CA ALA A 193 8.45 -4.47 -5.89
C ALA A 193 8.16 -4.06 -7.35
N GLY A 194 7.49 -2.92 -7.56
CA GLY A 194 7.22 -2.36 -8.89
C GLY A 194 8.50 -2.01 -9.64
N GLN A 195 9.43 -1.28 -9.01
CA GLN A 195 10.72 -0.96 -9.60
C GLN A 195 11.50 -2.23 -9.98
N TYR A 196 11.53 -3.21 -9.07
CA TYR A 196 12.17 -4.50 -9.33
C TYR A 196 11.50 -5.25 -10.49
N ARG A 197 10.17 -5.24 -10.57
CA ARG A 197 9.42 -5.84 -11.68
C ARG A 197 9.79 -5.22 -13.03
N PHE A 198 10.06 -3.91 -13.08
CA PHE A 198 10.51 -3.21 -14.29
C PHE A 198 12.03 -3.28 -14.53
N GLY A 199 12.75 -4.12 -13.78
CA GLY A 199 14.17 -4.40 -14.02
C GLY A 199 15.15 -3.51 -13.24
N ALA A 200 14.67 -2.64 -12.36
CA ALA A 200 15.57 -1.88 -11.47
C ALA A 200 16.28 -2.82 -10.50
N ARG A 201 17.61 -2.77 -10.45
CA ARG A 201 18.45 -3.57 -9.55
C ARG A 201 19.42 -2.73 -8.72
N SER A 202 19.40 -1.42 -8.87
CA SER A 202 20.27 -0.49 -8.16
C SER A 202 19.49 0.69 -7.59
N GLU A 203 20.04 1.28 -6.52
CA GLU A 203 19.48 2.46 -5.84
C GLU A 203 19.47 3.70 -6.75
N LEU A 204 20.36 3.73 -7.75
CA LEU A 204 20.41 4.79 -8.75
C LEU A 204 19.08 4.99 -9.48
N SER A 205 18.32 3.91 -9.71
CA SER A 205 16.99 4.01 -10.33
C SER A 205 16.04 4.89 -9.50
N VAL A 206 16.04 4.70 -8.18
CA VAL A 206 15.19 5.48 -7.25
C VAL A 206 15.69 6.92 -7.16
N ILE A 207 17.02 7.14 -7.12
CA ILE A 207 17.62 8.47 -7.10
C ILE A 207 17.26 9.24 -8.37
N LEU A 208 17.46 8.64 -9.55
CA LEU A 208 17.13 9.26 -10.83
C LEU A 208 15.63 9.58 -10.93
N LEU A 209 14.76 8.65 -10.51
CA LEU A 209 13.32 8.92 -10.48
C LEU A 209 12.97 10.09 -9.56
N GLY A 210 13.59 10.16 -8.38
CA GLY A 210 13.42 11.26 -7.43
C GLY A 210 13.89 12.59 -8.00
N VAL A 211 15.09 12.63 -8.59
CA VAL A 211 15.65 13.83 -9.25
C VAL A 211 14.77 14.28 -10.41
N CYS A 212 14.32 13.37 -11.27
CA CYS A 212 13.41 13.71 -12.37
C CYS A 212 12.09 14.29 -11.86
N LYS A 213 11.49 13.71 -10.81
CA LYS A 213 10.26 14.25 -10.18
C LYS A 213 10.50 15.62 -9.55
N LEU A 214 11.65 15.82 -8.91
CA LEU A 214 12.03 17.10 -8.32
C LEU A 214 12.18 18.18 -9.40
N LEU A 215 12.91 17.90 -10.48
CA LEU A 215 13.06 18.80 -11.62
C LEU A 215 11.71 19.10 -12.27
N LEU A 216 10.85 18.09 -12.44
CA LEU A 216 9.50 18.26 -12.99
C LEU A 216 8.64 19.18 -12.10
N GLY A 217 8.66 18.97 -10.78
CA GLY A 217 7.91 19.81 -9.84
C GLY A 217 8.43 21.25 -9.79
N ILE A 218 9.75 21.42 -9.74
CA ILE A 218 10.40 22.73 -9.68
C ILE A 218 10.18 23.52 -10.97
N LEU A 219 10.34 22.90 -12.14
CA LEU A 219 10.29 23.62 -13.42
C LEU A 219 8.86 23.76 -13.94
N PHE A 220 8.01 22.75 -13.73
CA PHE A 220 6.70 22.61 -14.37
C PHE A 220 5.55 22.36 -13.39
N GLY A 221 5.73 22.52 -12.08
CA GLY A 221 4.73 22.15 -11.07
C GLY A 221 3.33 22.74 -11.32
N SER A 222 3.24 24.04 -11.65
CA SER A 222 1.97 24.71 -11.99
C SER A 222 1.31 24.13 -13.24
N SER A 223 2.10 23.83 -14.27
CA SER A 223 1.64 23.18 -15.50
C SER A 223 1.20 21.73 -15.27
N VAL A 224 1.92 20.98 -14.44
CA VAL A 224 1.57 19.60 -14.08
C VAL A 224 0.28 19.57 -13.27
N VAL A 225 0.11 20.46 -12.28
CA VAL A 225 -1.14 20.55 -11.50
C VAL A 225 -2.31 20.91 -12.44
N GLY A 226 -2.13 21.86 -13.35
CA GLY A 226 -3.14 22.20 -14.35
C GLY A 226 -3.50 21.01 -15.26
N LEU A 227 -2.50 20.26 -15.74
CA LEU A 227 -2.72 19.08 -16.56
C LEU A 227 -3.48 17.97 -15.81
N LEU A 228 -3.13 17.74 -14.53
CA LEU A 228 -3.80 16.73 -13.70
C LEU A 228 -5.28 17.05 -13.44
N GLN A 229 -5.71 18.31 -13.53
CA GLN A 229 -7.13 18.68 -13.45
C GLN A 229 -7.95 18.21 -14.66
N PHE A 230 -7.30 17.94 -15.79
CA PHE A 230 -7.93 17.37 -16.99
C PHE A 230 -7.81 15.84 -17.06
N PHE A 231 -7.20 15.20 -16.05
CA PHE A 231 -7.08 13.75 -16.04
C PHE A 231 -8.47 13.11 -15.91
N PRO A 232 -8.85 12.16 -16.80
CA PRO A 232 -10.21 11.64 -16.86
C PRO A 232 -10.57 10.87 -15.57
N ASN A 233 -11.71 11.23 -14.97
CA ASN A 233 -12.21 10.60 -13.75
C ASN A 233 -12.52 9.12 -13.96
N SER A 234 -12.98 8.74 -15.15
CA SER A 234 -13.27 7.36 -15.56
C SER A 234 -12.04 6.45 -15.42
N VAL A 235 -10.88 6.88 -15.90
CA VAL A 235 -9.62 6.11 -15.78
C VAL A 235 -9.13 6.12 -14.33
N LEU A 236 -9.15 7.28 -13.67
CA LEU A 236 -8.73 7.42 -12.28
C LEU A 236 -9.54 6.53 -11.34
N ALA A 237 -10.86 6.48 -11.53
CA ALA A 237 -11.77 5.65 -10.75
C ALA A 237 -11.43 4.16 -10.87
N VAL A 238 -11.17 3.66 -12.09
CA VAL A 238 -10.78 2.26 -12.27
C VAL A 238 -9.44 1.96 -11.61
N MET A 239 -8.45 2.85 -11.75
CA MET A 239 -7.15 2.69 -11.09
C MET A 239 -7.30 2.66 -9.56
N MET A 240 -8.10 3.57 -8.98
CA MET A 240 -8.37 3.60 -7.54
C MET A 240 -9.14 2.37 -7.07
N PHE A 241 -10.12 1.91 -7.85
CA PHE A 241 -10.89 0.70 -7.54
C PHE A 241 -9.99 -0.54 -7.49
N ILE A 242 -9.18 -0.76 -8.53
CA ILE A 242 -8.28 -1.91 -8.61
C ILE A 242 -7.22 -1.84 -7.51
N SER A 243 -6.64 -0.66 -7.25
CA SER A 243 -5.73 -0.47 -6.12
C SER A 243 -6.38 -0.77 -4.77
N GLY A 244 -7.66 -0.43 -4.60
CA GLY A 244 -8.46 -0.82 -3.44
C GLY A 244 -8.61 -2.33 -3.32
N VAL A 245 -8.95 -3.03 -4.40
CA VAL A 245 -9.05 -4.50 -4.42
C VAL A 245 -7.71 -5.18 -4.10
N GLU A 246 -6.61 -4.70 -4.69
CA GLU A 246 -5.26 -5.23 -4.45
C GLU A 246 -4.84 -5.01 -2.99
N LEU A 247 -5.05 -3.81 -2.45
CA LEU A 247 -4.79 -3.51 -1.04
C LEU A 247 -5.65 -4.36 -0.09
N GLY A 248 -6.93 -4.53 -0.40
CA GLY A 248 -7.86 -5.33 0.41
C GLY A 248 -7.55 -6.82 0.37
N SER A 249 -6.88 -7.31 -0.68
CA SER A 249 -6.50 -8.72 -0.81
C SER A 249 -5.49 -9.17 0.25
N ALA A 250 -4.71 -8.24 0.82
CA ALA A 250 -3.80 -8.53 1.94
C ALA A 250 -4.56 -9.07 3.18
N ALA A 251 -5.84 -8.72 3.34
CA ALA A 251 -6.67 -9.24 4.42
C ALA A 251 -6.83 -10.78 4.40
N ARG A 252 -6.57 -11.43 3.26
CA ARG A 252 -6.64 -12.90 3.12
C ARG A 252 -5.65 -13.62 4.04
N SER A 253 -4.48 -13.02 4.30
CA SER A 253 -3.40 -13.67 5.05
C SER A 253 -3.60 -13.63 6.57
N ILE A 254 -4.74 -13.13 7.06
CA ILE A 254 -5.00 -12.94 8.49
C ILE A 254 -4.84 -14.22 9.32
N ASN A 255 -5.11 -15.37 8.71
CA ASN A 255 -5.14 -16.66 9.39
C ASN A 255 -4.09 -17.66 8.85
N ASP A 256 -3.11 -17.20 8.08
CA ASP A 256 -2.14 -18.10 7.42
C ASP A 256 -1.22 -18.84 8.41
N HIS A 257 -1.06 -18.31 9.63
CA HIS A 257 -0.14 -18.85 10.64
C HIS A 257 -0.83 -19.27 11.96
N GLU A 258 -2.16 -19.20 12.05
CA GLU A 258 -2.88 -19.53 13.29
C GLU A 258 -3.61 -20.89 13.15
N PRO A 259 -3.13 -21.95 13.83
CA PRO A 259 -3.77 -23.27 13.78
C PRO A 259 -5.08 -23.37 14.60
N ASP A 260 -5.31 -22.51 15.59
CA ASP A 260 -6.49 -22.55 16.45
C ASP A 260 -7.71 -21.86 15.80
N GLU A 261 -8.74 -22.64 15.47
CA GLU A 261 -10.01 -22.16 14.91
C GLU A 261 -10.68 -21.07 15.75
N ALA A 262 -10.58 -21.13 17.08
CA ALA A 262 -11.17 -20.10 17.94
C ALA A 262 -10.45 -18.75 17.72
N ARG A 263 -9.12 -18.77 17.63
CA ARG A 263 -8.30 -17.59 17.36
C ARG A 263 -8.45 -17.08 15.93
N ARG A 264 -8.60 -17.97 14.95
CA ARG A 264 -8.90 -17.58 13.55
C ARG A 264 -10.18 -16.76 13.45
N ARG A 265 -11.23 -17.17 14.19
CA ARG A 265 -12.49 -16.42 14.27
C ARG A 265 -12.30 -15.08 14.96
N GLU A 266 -11.56 -15.06 16.07
CA GLU A 266 -11.26 -13.84 16.82
C GLU A 266 -10.50 -12.81 15.98
N ASN A 267 -9.41 -13.22 15.33
CA ASN A 267 -8.61 -12.38 14.43
C ASN A 267 -9.49 -11.79 13.32
N PHE A 268 -10.30 -12.63 12.66
CA PHE A 268 -11.22 -12.19 11.63
C PHE A 268 -12.25 -11.18 12.16
N THR A 269 -12.82 -11.41 13.34
CA THR A 269 -13.74 -10.47 14.00
C THR A 269 -13.06 -9.13 14.30
N ILE A 270 -11.84 -9.13 14.87
CA ILE A 270 -11.08 -7.91 15.15
C ILE A 270 -10.82 -7.12 13.87
N MET A 271 -10.41 -7.79 12.80
CA MET A 271 -10.18 -7.16 11.49
C MET A 271 -11.44 -6.49 10.97
N LEU A 272 -12.59 -7.18 11.00
CA LEU A 272 -13.87 -6.62 10.56
C LEU A 272 -14.34 -5.44 11.41
N LEU A 273 -14.19 -5.52 12.74
CA LEU A 273 -14.56 -4.42 13.65
C LEU A 273 -13.67 -3.19 13.42
N THR A 274 -12.38 -3.40 13.17
CA THR A 274 -11.44 -2.33 12.81
C THR A 274 -11.84 -1.69 11.48
N ALA A 275 -12.02 -2.50 10.44
CA ALA A 275 -12.37 -2.04 9.09
C ALA A 275 -13.72 -1.31 9.08
N GLY A 276 -14.75 -1.90 9.70
CA GLY A 276 -16.08 -1.33 9.79
C GLY A 276 -16.08 0.00 10.54
N SER A 277 -15.34 0.11 11.65
CA SER A 277 -15.20 1.36 12.40
C SER A 277 -14.45 2.43 11.61
N LEU A 278 -13.37 2.07 10.90
CA LEU A 278 -12.67 2.99 10.01
C LEU A 278 -13.61 3.53 8.93
N ILE A 279 -14.37 2.65 8.27
CA ILE A 279 -15.29 3.03 7.20
C ILE A 279 -16.41 3.93 7.73
N ALA A 280 -17.05 3.54 8.84
CA ALA A 280 -18.18 4.28 9.41
C ALA A 280 -17.82 5.71 9.82
N TYR A 281 -16.62 5.93 10.35
CA TYR A 281 -16.17 7.23 10.82
C TYR A 281 -15.22 7.96 9.87
N SER A 282 -14.80 7.30 8.78
CA SER A 282 -13.75 7.78 7.87
C SER A 282 -12.50 8.27 8.61
N ASN A 283 -12.09 7.53 9.64
CA ASN A 283 -11.02 7.91 10.56
C ASN A 283 -10.18 6.70 10.94
N ASP A 284 -8.90 6.71 10.52
CA ASP A 284 -7.95 5.62 10.76
C ASP A 284 -7.69 5.41 12.26
N GLY A 285 -7.63 6.51 13.03
CA GLY A 285 -7.43 6.46 14.48
C GLY A 285 -8.58 5.74 15.20
N ILE A 286 -9.84 6.04 14.84
CA ILE A 286 -11.02 5.38 15.40
C ILE A 286 -11.04 3.89 15.02
N GLY A 287 -10.75 3.58 13.75
CA GLY A 287 -10.64 2.19 13.30
C GLY A 287 -9.63 1.39 14.12
N PHE A 288 -8.42 1.91 14.27
CA PHE A 288 -7.36 1.25 15.04
C PHE A 288 -7.73 1.07 16.52
N LEU A 289 -8.26 2.12 17.14
CA LEU A 289 -8.65 2.06 18.55
C LEU A 289 -9.77 1.03 18.78
N ALA A 290 -10.75 0.96 17.89
CA ALA A 290 -11.80 -0.05 17.94
C ALA A 290 -11.22 -1.46 17.87
N GLY A 291 -10.31 -1.71 16.92
CA GLY A 291 -9.59 -2.98 16.79
C GLY A 291 -8.83 -3.38 18.05
N LEU A 292 -8.06 -2.45 18.62
CA LEU A 292 -7.27 -2.69 19.83
C LEU A 292 -8.16 -2.99 21.04
N VAL A 293 -9.25 -2.24 21.21
CA VAL A 293 -10.22 -2.48 22.29
C VAL A 293 -10.90 -3.84 22.11
N SER A 294 -11.31 -4.19 20.89
CA SER A 294 -11.89 -5.51 20.59
C SER A 294 -10.91 -6.64 20.91
N ALA A 295 -9.66 -6.53 20.46
CA ALA A 295 -8.60 -7.49 20.77
C ALA A 295 -8.41 -7.67 22.28
N PHE A 296 -8.30 -6.57 23.02
CA PHE A 296 -8.14 -6.62 24.48
C PHE A 296 -9.33 -7.28 25.17
N LEU A 297 -10.57 -6.93 24.80
CA LEU A 297 -11.77 -7.48 25.43
C LEU A 297 -11.92 -8.99 25.16
N LEU A 298 -11.63 -9.45 23.94
CA LEU A 298 -11.66 -10.87 23.59
C LEU A 298 -10.55 -11.65 24.31
N SER A 299 -9.35 -11.08 24.39
CA SER A 299 -8.25 -11.59 25.22
C SER A 299 -8.63 -11.72 26.71
N VAL A 300 -9.35 -10.74 27.27
CA VAL A 300 -9.83 -10.78 28.67
C VAL A 300 -10.85 -11.89 28.89
N GLN A 301 -11.76 -12.14 27.94
CA GLN A 301 -12.73 -13.23 28.03
C GLN A 301 -12.04 -14.60 27.99
N ARG A 302 -10.97 -14.74 27.21
CA ARG A 302 -10.23 -15.99 27.03
C ARG A 302 -9.26 -16.31 28.19
N LEU A 303 -8.50 -15.32 28.64
CA LEU A 303 -7.38 -15.52 29.59
C LEU A 303 -7.67 -15.00 31.01
N GLY A 304 -8.74 -14.22 31.17
CA GLY A 304 -9.02 -13.47 32.39
C GLY A 304 -8.23 -12.16 32.50
N LEU A 305 -8.82 -11.17 33.18
CA LEU A 305 -8.30 -9.80 33.25
C LEU A 305 -6.87 -9.70 33.83
N LYS A 306 -6.59 -10.45 34.89
CA LYS A 306 -5.27 -10.42 35.55
C LYS A 306 -4.15 -10.93 34.63
N SER A 307 -4.41 -12.03 33.91
CA SER A 307 -3.44 -12.63 32.99
C SER A 307 -3.18 -11.73 31.78
N CYS A 308 -4.24 -11.10 31.25
CA CYS A 308 -4.12 -10.15 30.16
C CYS A 308 -3.31 -8.90 30.56
N LEU A 309 -3.61 -8.30 31.72
CA LEU A 309 -2.86 -7.14 32.23
C LEU A 309 -1.39 -7.48 32.48
N TYR A 310 -1.11 -8.64 33.07
CA TYR A 310 0.26 -9.10 33.29
C TYR A 310 1.01 -9.30 31.97
N SER A 311 0.40 -9.97 31.01
CA SER A 311 0.99 -10.20 29.68
C SER A 311 1.27 -8.88 28.96
N CYS A 312 0.34 -7.94 29.01
CA CYS A 312 0.51 -6.62 28.41
C CYS A 312 1.67 -5.84 29.06
N LEU A 313 1.76 -5.86 30.40
CA LEU A 313 2.84 -5.23 31.15
C LEU A 313 4.21 -5.84 30.88
N GLU A 314 4.32 -7.16 30.86
CA GLU A 314 5.58 -7.85 30.53
C GLU A 314 6.03 -7.56 29.12
N ALA A 315 5.09 -7.53 28.20
CA ALA A 315 5.37 -7.27 26.81
C ALA A 315 5.82 -5.81 26.61
N LEU A 316 5.23 -4.84 27.33
CA LEU A 316 5.73 -3.46 27.46
C LEU A 316 7.15 -3.37 28.03
N LYS A 317 7.45 -4.12 29.10
CA LYS A 317 8.80 -4.15 29.70
C LYS A 317 9.85 -4.74 28.77
N SER A 318 9.47 -5.67 27.89
CA SER A 318 10.40 -6.35 26.97
C SER A 318 10.88 -5.47 25.81
N ILE A 319 10.23 -4.32 25.57
CA ILE A 319 10.48 -3.42 24.44
C ILE A 319 11.95 -2.97 24.32
N PRO A 320 12.60 -2.42 25.39
CA PRO A 320 13.95 -1.91 25.27
C PRO A 320 14.99 -3.00 24.95
N GLN A 321 14.75 -4.23 25.42
CA GLN A 321 15.64 -5.36 25.19
C GLN A 321 15.54 -5.86 23.75
N ARG A 322 14.31 -6.05 23.26
CA ARG A 322 14.04 -6.44 21.87
C ARG A 322 14.60 -5.47 20.85
N TRP A 323 14.56 -4.17 21.16
CA TRP A 323 15.15 -3.14 20.30
C TRP A 323 16.68 -3.29 20.17
N LYS A 324 17.38 -3.59 21.27
CA LYS A 324 18.83 -3.83 21.26
C LYS A 324 19.21 -5.10 20.49
N ASP A 325 18.35 -6.12 20.52
CA ASP A 325 18.62 -7.40 19.87
C ASP A 325 18.39 -7.38 18.35
N GLN A 326 17.60 -6.43 17.82
CA GLN A 326 17.40 -6.25 16.37
C GLN A 326 18.70 -5.93 15.60
N GLY A 327 19.68 -5.30 16.25
CA GLY A 327 20.97 -5.00 15.64
C GLY A 327 21.93 -6.19 15.60
N LYS A 328 21.58 -7.31 16.25
CA LYS A 328 22.43 -8.51 16.37
C LYS A 328 21.92 -9.68 15.52
N SER A 329 20.66 -9.68 15.12
CA SER A 329 20.07 -10.70 14.26
C SER A 329 20.34 -10.39 12.78
N ALA A 330 21.55 -10.71 12.32
CA ALA A 330 21.62 -11.44 11.07
C ALA A 330 20.84 -12.75 11.33
N LEU A 331 19.71 -12.95 10.65
CA LEU A 331 18.95 -14.20 10.74
C LEU A 331 19.91 -15.38 10.51
N PRO A 332 19.78 -16.49 11.26
CA PRO A 332 20.60 -17.67 10.98
C PRO A 332 20.37 -18.06 9.52
N GLN A 333 21.47 -18.16 8.78
CA GLN A 333 21.49 -18.72 7.43
C GLN A 333 20.63 -19.99 7.46
N HIS A 334 19.61 -20.05 6.63
CA HIS A 334 18.92 -21.31 6.35
C HIS A 334 19.99 -22.28 5.86
N VAL A 335 20.42 -23.18 6.74
CA VAL A 335 21.31 -24.28 6.41
C VAL A 335 20.60 -25.09 5.34
N HIS A 336 21.20 -25.11 4.16
CA HIS A 336 20.74 -25.89 3.03
C HIS A 336 20.90 -27.38 3.38
N ASN A 337 19.88 -27.96 4.02
CA ASN A 337 19.80 -29.40 4.20
C ASN A 337 19.36 -30.02 2.86
N THR A 338 20.37 -30.37 2.08
CA THR A 338 20.28 -31.24 0.92
C THR A 338 19.80 -32.63 1.37
N THR A 339 18.49 -32.91 1.33
CA THR A 339 17.88 -34.21 0.94
C THR A 339 16.37 -34.23 1.23
N LEU A 340 15.62 -34.91 0.34
CA LEU A 340 14.15 -35.08 0.21
C LEU A 340 13.55 -34.13 -0.83
N ALA A 341 13.69 -34.43 -2.13
CA ALA A 341 12.85 -35.36 -2.92
C ALA A 341 11.43 -34.81 -3.17
N ASN A 342 11.20 -34.38 -4.42
CA ASN A 342 9.92 -34.28 -5.14
C ASN A 342 8.66 -33.97 -4.32
N GLU A 343 8.21 -32.70 -4.36
CA GLU A 343 6.78 -32.40 -4.42
C GLU A 343 6.53 -31.00 -5.03
N GLN A 344 6.16 -31.05 -6.31
CA GLN A 344 5.23 -30.18 -7.05
C GLN A 344 5.49 -28.66 -7.09
N GLU A 345 6.28 -28.30 -8.11
CA GLU A 345 6.18 -27.05 -8.86
C GLU A 345 4.88 -27.05 -9.70
N GLU A 346 3.80 -26.40 -9.23
CA GLU A 346 2.62 -26.16 -10.06
C GLU A 346 2.68 -24.77 -10.72
N ARG A 347 3.53 -24.68 -11.75
CA ARG A 347 3.47 -23.62 -12.77
C ARG A 347 2.59 -24.09 -13.91
N VAL A 348 1.46 -23.42 -14.13
CA VAL A 348 0.58 -23.64 -15.30
C VAL A 348 1.35 -23.32 -16.60
N PRO A 349 1.56 -24.28 -17.54
CA PRO A 349 2.25 -24.01 -18.79
C PRO A 349 1.29 -23.63 -19.92
N VAL A 350 1.67 -22.61 -20.68
CA VAL A 350 1.06 -22.18 -21.95
C VAL A 350 1.54 -23.12 -23.07
N PRO A 351 0.66 -23.71 -23.90
CA PRO A 351 1.10 -24.62 -24.95
C PRO A 351 1.60 -23.85 -26.18
N VAL A 352 2.88 -24.02 -26.50
CA VAL A 352 3.47 -23.64 -27.80
C VAL A 352 3.40 -24.85 -28.72
N GLN A 353 2.54 -24.77 -29.74
CA GLN A 353 2.40 -25.79 -30.77
C GLN A 353 3.51 -25.64 -31.81
N LYS A 354 4.30 -26.68 -32.05
CA LYS A 354 5.11 -26.83 -33.27
C LYS A 354 5.05 -28.26 -33.81
N ALA A 355 4.83 -28.33 -35.12
CA ALA A 355 4.68 -29.51 -35.96
C ALA A 355 5.98 -30.34 -36.07
N SER A 356 5.89 -31.67 -36.19
CA SER A 356 5.75 -32.38 -37.48
C SER A 356 5.98 -33.90 -37.33
N ASN A 357 5.24 -34.65 -38.15
CA ASN A 357 5.63 -35.85 -38.89
C ASN A 357 5.66 -37.28 -38.29
N TYR A 358 4.74 -38.06 -38.87
CA TYR A 358 4.86 -39.42 -39.43
C TYR A 358 5.08 -40.64 -38.52
N GLY A 359 4.13 -41.58 -38.61
CA GLY A 359 4.48 -42.98 -38.85
C GLY A 359 3.72 -44.06 -38.07
N SER A 360 2.65 -44.58 -38.69
CA SER A 360 2.21 -45.99 -38.72
C SER A 360 1.89 -46.77 -37.42
N GLN A 361 0.63 -47.18 -37.29
CA GLN A 361 0.10 -48.58 -37.28
C GLN A 361 -1.40 -48.53 -36.86
N GLN A 362 -2.36 -48.87 -37.75
CA GLN A 362 -3.08 -50.17 -37.82
C GLN A 362 -3.66 -50.63 -36.45
N THR A 363 -4.92 -51.00 -36.24
CA THR A 363 -6.06 -51.46 -37.07
C THR A 363 -7.28 -51.68 -36.13
N SER A 364 -8.50 -51.52 -36.68
CA SER A 364 -9.77 -52.23 -36.37
C SER A 364 -10.20 -52.50 -34.91
N THR A 365 -11.31 -51.89 -34.48
CA THR A 365 -12.68 -52.46 -34.53
C THR A 365 -13.69 -51.40 -34.15
#